data_AF-X1UUV0-F1
#
_entry.id   AF-X1UUV0-F1
#
_cell.length_a   1.000
_cell.length_b   1.000
_cell.length_c   1.000
_cell.angle_alpha   90.00
_cell.angle_beta   90.00
_cell.angle_gamma   90.00
#
_symmetry.space_group_name_H-M   'P 1'
#
loop_
_entity.id
_entity.type
_entity.pdbx_description
1 polymer ?
#
loop_
_entity_poly.entity_id
_entity_poly.type
_entity_poly.pdbx_seq_one_letter_code
_entity_poly.pdbx_strand_id
1 'polypeptide(L)'
;PPVVTIGRFRGEEDLTVPPETLAREGIAVFHTNRGGGVTYHGPGQLIGYPILNLKETGLGVREYIWKLEAVIIKLLLTSGINGYRIAGYPGVWVGEKKVCSIGIHVSRYITMHGFALNISNDLRYFQYIRPCGLGSEVMTS
;
A
#
# COMPACT_ATOMS: atom_id res chain seq x y z
N PRO A 1 -9.06 -8.99 -8.47
CA PRO A 1 -8.63 -8.69 -9.86
C PRO A 1 -7.42 -7.74 -9.82
N PRO A 2 -6.52 -7.77 -10.81
CA PRO A 2 -5.43 -6.80 -10.94
C PRO A 2 -5.95 -5.36 -11.11
N VAL A 3 -5.38 -4.43 -10.35
CA VAL A 3 -5.75 -3.01 -10.40
C VAL A 3 -4.59 -2.13 -9.95
N VAL A 4 -4.40 -1.02 -10.64
CA VAL A 4 -3.54 0.09 -10.21
C VAL A 4 -4.42 1.20 -9.67
N THR A 5 -4.05 1.73 -8.50
CA THR A 5 -4.71 2.91 -7.94
C THR A 5 -3.73 4.06 -7.84
N ILE A 6 -4.20 5.26 -8.15
CA ILE A 6 -3.45 6.51 -8.07
C ILE A 6 -3.96 7.29 -6.86
N GLY A 7 -3.05 7.60 -5.94
CA GLY A 7 -3.37 8.32 -4.71
C GLY A 7 -3.31 9.84 -4.88
N ARG A 8 -3.49 10.57 -3.77
CA ARG A 8 -3.58 12.05 -3.78
C ARG A 8 -2.24 12.76 -3.94
N PHE A 9 -1.12 12.16 -3.50
CA PHE A 9 0.15 12.89 -3.35
C PHE A 9 1.10 12.73 -4.54
N ARG A 10 0.92 11.68 -5.35
CA ARG A 10 1.63 11.48 -6.63
C ARG A 10 0.75 10.72 -7.61
N GLY A 11 0.93 11.06 -8.88
CA GLY A 11 -0.03 10.81 -9.95
C GLY A 11 0.47 9.88 -11.03
N GLU A 12 0.00 10.15 -12.25
CA GLU A 12 0.29 9.39 -13.46
C GLU A 12 1.77 9.39 -13.85
N GLU A 13 2.55 10.36 -13.37
CA GLU A 13 3.98 10.41 -13.62
C GLU A 13 4.70 9.15 -13.12
N ASP A 14 4.17 8.49 -12.10
CA ASP A 14 4.69 7.24 -11.54
C ASP A 14 4.19 5.99 -12.28
N LEU A 15 3.45 6.11 -13.37
CA LEU A 15 3.25 5.01 -14.33
C LEU A 15 4.49 4.90 -15.22
N THR A 16 5.11 3.72 -15.28
CA THR A 16 6.31 3.50 -16.11
C THR A 16 5.96 3.02 -17.51
N VAL A 17 4.70 2.67 -17.74
CA VAL A 17 4.17 2.24 -19.02
C VAL A 17 2.90 3.04 -19.36
N PRO A 18 2.57 3.17 -20.66
CA PRO A 18 1.31 3.79 -21.08
C PRO A 18 0.08 3.03 -20.55
N PRO A 19 -1.04 3.71 -20.23
CA PRO A 19 -2.28 3.07 -19.77
C PRO A 19 -2.81 1.93 -20.65
N GLU A 20 -2.56 1.98 -21.96
CA GLU A 20 -2.95 0.95 -22.93
C GLU A 20 -2.20 -0.37 -22.69
N THR A 21 -1.00 -0.30 -22.12
CA THR A 21 -0.23 -1.49 -21.71
C THR A 21 -0.89 -2.15 -20.50
N LEU A 22 -1.28 -1.35 -19.50
CA LEU A 22 -2.02 -1.85 -18.33
C LEU A 22 -3.35 -2.49 -18.74
N ALA A 23 -4.09 -1.86 -19.66
CA ALA A 23 -5.36 -2.40 -20.16
C ALA A 23 -5.18 -3.75 -20.88
N ARG A 24 -4.14 -3.91 -21.71
CA ARG A 24 -3.82 -5.19 -22.37
C ARG A 24 -3.45 -6.30 -21.38
N GLU A 25 -2.83 -5.94 -20.27
CA GLU A 25 -2.52 -6.84 -19.16
C GLU A 25 -3.74 -7.10 -18.24
N GLY A 26 -4.92 -6.55 -18.56
CA GLY A 26 -6.13 -6.72 -17.76
C GLY A 26 -6.09 -5.97 -16.43
N ILE A 27 -5.27 -4.92 -16.32
CA ILE A 27 -5.09 -4.11 -15.12
C ILE A 27 -5.90 -2.83 -15.27
N ALA A 28 -6.94 -2.69 -14.45
CA ALA A 28 -7.71 -1.45 -14.39
C ALA A 28 -6.93 -0.34 -13.67
N VAL A 29 -7.16 0.92 -14.03
CA VAL A 29 -6.55 2.09 -13.38
C VAL A 29 -7.62 2.99 -12.78
N PHE A 30 -7.48 3.36 -11.50
CA PHE A 30 -8.43 4.25 -10.82
C PHE A 30 -7.73 5.33 -10.01
N HIS A 31 -8.26 6.55 -10.06
CA HIS A 31 -7.90 7.60 -9.11
C HIS A 31 -8.69 7.45 -7.82
N THR A 32 -8.02 7.68 -6.69
CA THR A 32 -8.58 7.49 -5.35
C THR A 32 -8.20 8.64 -4.45
N ASN A 33 -8.95 8.83 -3.35
CA ASN A 33 -8.68 9.88 -2.36
C ASN A 33 -7.70 9.45 -1.25
N ARG A 34 -7.10 8.25 -1.34
CA ARG A 34 -6.12 7.77 -0.35
C ARG A 34 -4.84 8.58 -0.41
N GLY A 35 -4.15 8.67 0.72
CA GLY A 35 -2.78 9.18 0.77
C GLY A 35 -1.81 8.29 -0.02
N GLY A 36 -0.64 8.84 -0.33
CA GLY A 36 0.40 8.17 -1.11
C GLY A 36 0.30 8.42 -2.62
N GLY A 37 1.14 7.73 -3.38
CA GLY A 37 1.19 7.78 -4.85
C GLY A 37 0.51 6.58 -5.50
N VAL A 38 1.05 6.13 -6.62
CA VAL A 38 0.59 4.94 -7.35
C VAL A 38 0.89 3.66 -6.57
N THR A 39 -0.01 2.68 -6.61
CA THR A 39 0.26 1.32 -6.13
C THR A 39 -0.53 0.27 -6.93
N TYR A 40 -0.11 -0.99 -6.83
CA TYR A 40 -0.74 -2.14 -7.47
C TYR A 40 -1.42 -3.03 -6.43
N HIS A 41 -2.57 -3.59 -6.81
CA HIS A 41 -3.26 -4.64 -6.10
C HIS A 41 -3.63 -5.79 -7.03
N GLY A 42 -3.60 -7.01 -6.53
CA GLY A 42 -3.93 -8.19 -7.32
C GLY A 42 -4.14 -9.45 -6.49
N PRO A 43 -4.51 -10.56 -7.15
CA PRO A 43 -4.62 -11.86 -6.49
C PRO A 43 -3.34 -12.23 -5.73
N GLY A 44 -3.47 -12.83 -4.55
CA GLY A 44 -2.34 -13.16 -3.66
C GLY A 44 -1.89 -11.99 -2.77
N GLN A 45 -2.51 -10.82 -2.85
CA GLN A 45 -2.26 -9.70 -1.94
C GLN A 45 -3.41 -9.61 -0.92
N LEU A 46 -3.08 -9.50 0.37
CA LEU A 46 -4.05 -9.26 1.42
C LEU A 46 -4.30 -7.77 1.58
N ILE A 47 -5.52 -7.34 1.26
CA ILE A 47 -5.95 -5.95 1.38
C ILE A 47 -6.87 -5.85 2.59
N GLY A 48 -6.55 -4.92 3.50
CA GLY A 48 -7.37 -4.63 4.67
C GLY A 48 -7.80 -3.18 4.69
N TYR A 49 -9.10 -2.94 4.85
CA TYR A 49 -9.68 -1.61 5.00
C TYR A 49 -10.37 -1.43 6.35
N PRO A 50 -9.63 -1.14 7.43
CA PRO A 50 -10.26 -0.88 8.72
C PRO A 50 -11.00 0.45 8.65
N ILE A 51 -12.33 0.39 8.82
CA ILE A 51 -13.23 1.54 8.83
C ILE A 51 -13.56 1.84 10.29
N LEU A 52 -12.83 2.79 10.89
CA LEU A 52 -12.85 3.09 12.31
C LEU A 52 -13.11 4.58 12.54
N ASN A 53 -13.79 4.90 13.65
CA ASN A 53 -13.95 6.27 14.11
C ASN A 53 -12.76 6.68 14.99
N LEU A 54 -11.84 7.48 14.44
CA LEU A 54 -10.66 7.93 15.17
C LEU A 54 -11.00 8.77 16.41
N LYS A 55 -12.13 9.49 16.39
CA LYS A 55 -12.59 10.28 17.54
C LYS A 55 -12.90 9.41 18.76
N GLU A 56 -13.53 8.26 18.56
CA GLU A 56 -13.85 7.32 19.64
C GLU A 56 -12.61 6.64 20.20
N THR A 57 -11.62 6.39 19.34
CA THR A 57 -10.35 5.78 19.76
C THR A 57 -9.36 6.77 20.39
N GLY A 58 -9.61 8.08 20.27
CA GLY A 58 -8.69 9.14 20.67
C GLY A 58 -7.39 9.21 19.84
N LEU A 59 -7.32 8.54 18.69
CA LEU A 59 -6.10 8.43 17.90
C LEU A 59 -5.95 9.57 16.89
N GLY A 60 -4.73 10.08 16.77
CA GLY A 60 -4.33 10.88 15.62
C GLY A 60 -4.14 10.03 14.36
N VAL A 61 -4.23 10.64 13.18
CA VAL A 61 -4.04 9.96 11.88
C VAL A 61 -2.68 9.24 11.81
N ARG A 62 -1.61 9.90 12.26
CA ARG A 62 -0.25 9.34 12.28
C ARG A 62 -0.15 8.13 13.22
N GLU A 63 -0.76 8.22 14.40
CA GLU A 63 -0.77 7.13 15.38
C GLU A 63 -1.57 5.93 14.87
N TYR A 64 -2.68 6.18 14.17
CA TYR A 64 -3.45 5.14 13.50
C TYR A 64 -2.61 4.39 12.44
N ILE A 65 -1.89 5.12 11.57
CA ILE A 65 -0.97 4.50 10.60
C ILE A 65 0.09 3.65 11.33
N TRP A 66 0.71 4.18 12.38
CA TRP A 66 1.69 3.42 13.16
C TRP A 66 1.10 2.16 13.80
N LYS A 67 -0.16 2.19 14.24
CA LYS A 67 -0.85 1.00 14.75
C LYS A 67 -1.11 -0.01 13.64
N LEU A 68 -1.49 0.41 12.43
CA LEU A 68 -1.59 -0.50 11.28
C LEU A 68 -0.25 -1.19 10.99
N GLU A 69 0.84 -0.42 10.92
CA GLU A 69 2.19 -0.97 10.75
C GLU A 69 2.54 -1.94 11.88
N ALA A 70 2.19 -1.62 13.12
CA ALA A 70 2.45 -2.48 14.27
C ALA A 70 1.72 -3.84 14.15
N VAL A 71 0.47 -3.82 13.68
CA VAL A 71 -0.32 -5.06 13.48
C VAL A 71 0.34 -5.93 12.42
N ILE A 72 0.77 -5.35 11.30
CA ILE A 72 1.45 -6.09 10.23
C ILE A 72 2.81 -6.61 10.70
N ILE A 73 3.61 -5.83 11.42
CA ILE A 73 4.88 -6.27 11.99
C ILE A 73 4.67 -7.46 12.93
N LYS A 74 3.67 -7.40 13.81
CA LYS A 74 3.32 -8.50 14.71
C LYS A 74 2.89 -9.75 13.95
N LEU A 75 2.09 -9.60 12.88
CA LEU A 75 1.69 -10.70 12.03
C LEU A 75 2.90 -11.38 11.37
N LEU A 76 3.81 -10.61 10.77
CA LEU A 76 5.04 -11.16 10.17
C LEU A 76 5.88 -11.92 11.18
N LEU A 77 5.98 -11.40 12.41
CA LEU A 77 6.72 -12.06 13.48
C LEU A 77 6.13 -13.43 13.85
N THR A 78 4.81 -13.65 13.74
CA THR A 78 4.21 -14.98 13.96
C THR A 78 4.69 -16.04 12.96
N SER A 79 5.23 -15.61 11.82
CA SER A 79 5.86 -16.45 10.80
C SER A 79 7.38 -16.41 10.86
N GLY A 80 7.97 -15.84 11.92
CA GLY A 80 9.43 -15.70 12.07
C GLY A 80 10.07 -14.61 11.21
N ILE A 81 9.28 -13.72 10.60
CA ILE A 81 9.76 -12.66 9.71
C ILE A 81 9.87 -11.34 10.49
N ASN A 82 11.07 -10.75 10.50
CA ASN A 82 11.33 -9.48 11.18
C ASN A 82 10.97 -8.29 10.30
N GLY A 83 9.74 -7.78 10.46
CA GLY A 83 9.27 -6.55 9.81
C GLY A 83 9.60 -5.29 10.62
N TYR A 84 9.82 -4.16 9.94
CA TYR A 84 10.06 -2.87 10.58
C TYR A 84 9.53 -1.68 9.79
N ARG A 85 9.61 -0.49 10.39
CA ARG A 85 9.26 0.81 9.77
C ARG A 85 10.51 1.50 9.29
N ILE A 86 10.42 2.22 8.18
CA ILE A 86 11.46 3.15 7.73
C ILE A 86 10.92 4.57 7.83
N ALA A 87 11.64 5.45 8.52
CA ALA A 87 11.26 6.85 8.66
C ALA A 87 11.13 7.52 7.27
N GLY A 88 10.04 8.26 7.06
CA GLY A 88 9.75 8.89 5.77
C GLY A 88 9.12 7.97 4.71
N TYR A 89 9.08 6.66 4.94
CA TYR A 89 8.53 5.69 3.99
C TYR A 89 7.44 4.81 4.62
N PRO A 90 6.19 5.28 4.65
CA PRO A 90 5.07 4.54 5.22
C PRO A 90 4.92 3.13 4.66
N GLY A 91 4.54 2.20 5.54
CA GLY A 91 4.44 0.78 5.25
C GLY A 91 5.38 -0.06 6.10
N VAL A 92 5.40 -1.37 5.82
CA VAL A 92 6.25 -2.34 6.53
C VAL A 92 7.27 -2.92 5.58
N TRP A 93 8.49 -3.06 6.10
CA TRP A 93 9.69 -3.46 5.38
C TRP A 93 10.32 -4.69 6.02
N VAL A 94 10.96 -5.53 5.20
CA VAL A 94 11.74 -6.70 5.59
C VAL A 94 13.08 -6.60 4.88
N GLY A 95 14.15 -6.38 5.63
CA GLY A 95 15.40 -5.86 5.06
C GLY A 95 15.13 -4.60 4.22
N GLU A 96 15.80 -4.47 3.08
CA GLU A 96 15.65 -3.29 2.21
C GLU A 96 14.40 -3.33 1.32
N LYS A 97 13.47 -4.27 1.56
CA LYS A 97 12.30 -4.48 0.71
C LYS A 97 11.00 -4.16 1.44
N LYS A 98 10.06 -3.50 0.77
CA LYS A 98 8.70 -3.22 1.24
C LYS A 98 7.81 -4.42 1.00
N VAL A 99 7.26 -4.95 2.08
CA VAL A 99 6.30 -6.08 2.05
C VAL A 99 4.85 -5.62 2.17
N CYS A 100 4.61 -4.46 2.80
CA CYS A 100 3.27 -3.92 2.98
C CYS A 100 3.21 -2.43 2.65
N SER A 101 2.29 -2.05 1.77
CA SER A 101 1.97 -0.65 1.50
C SER A 101 0.83 -0.18 2.41
N ILE A 102 0.87 1.08 2.85
CA ILE A 102 -0.20 1.70 3.64
C ILE A 102 -0.59 3.03 3.01
N GLY A 103 -1.89 3.20 2.79
CA GLY A 103 -2.47 4.41 2.24
C GLY A 103 -3.90 4.54 2.75
N ILE A 104 -4.15 5.61 3.51
CA ILE A 104 -5.45 5.85 4.14
C ILE A 104 -6.03 7.19 3.70
N HIS A 105 -7.34 7.33 3.87
CA HIS A 105 -8.03 8.61 3.87
C HIS A 105 -8.82 8.72 5.17
N VAL A 106 -8.95 9.92 5.72
CA VAL A 106 -9.79 10.16 6.89
C VAL A 106 -10.73 11.30 6.57
N SER A 107 -12.03 11.06 6.73
CA SER A 107 -13.08 12.05 6.52
C SER A 107 -14.06 11.99 7.68
N ARG A 108 -14.37 13.15 8.28
CA ARG A 108 -15.26 13.24 9.46
C ARG A 108 -14.85 12.24 10.57
N TYR A 109 -13.55 12.11 10.81
CA TYR A 109 -12.93 11.17 11.75
C TYR A 109 -13.05 9.68 11.39
N ILE A 110 -13.70 9.31 10.29
CA ILE A 110 -13.81 7.92 9.84
C ILE A 110 -12.67 7.58 8.88
N THR A 111 -11.98 6.46 9.12
CA THR A 111 -10.91 5.95 8.25
C THR A 111 -11.48 5.23 7.03
N MET A 112 -10.79 5.36 5.90
CA MET A 112 -11.06 4.67 4.65
C MET A 112 -9.73 4.19 4.06
N HIS A 113 -9.80 3.22 3.14
CA HIS A 113 -8.63 2.49 2.63
C HIS A 113 -7.89 1.81 3.79
N GLY A 114 -6.57 1.61 3.71
CA GLY A 114 -5.86 0.84 4.72
C GLY A 114 -4.50 0.35 4.25
N PHE A 115 -4.32 -0.96 4.24
CA PHE A 115 -3.06 -1.60 3.92
C PHE A 115 -3.21 -2.65 2.82
N ALA A 116 -2.09 -2.93 2.15
CA ALA A 116 -1.95 -3.98 1.15
C ALA A 116 -0.66 -4.74 1.45
N LEU A 117 -0.81 -5.92 2.04
CA LEU A 117 0.28 -6.85 2.38
C LEU A 117 0.48 -7.83 1.23
N ASN A 118 1.69 -7.87 0.69
CA ASN A 118 2.05 -8.88 -0.29
C ASN A 118 2.21 -10.24 0.42
N ILE A 119 1.60 -11.29 -0.13
CA ILE A 119 1.71 -12.66 0.42
C ILE A 119 2.21 -13.61 -0.68
N SER A 120 1.49 -13.66 -1.80
CA SER A 120 1.83 -14.52 -2.93
C SER A 120 1.43 -13.89 -4.27
N ASN A 121 1.21 -12.58 -4.29
CA ASN A 121 0.91 -11.85 -5.51
C ASN A 121 2.11 -11.78 -6.44
N ASP A 122 1.83 -11.71 -7.73
CA ASP A 122 2.85 -11.52 -8.74
C ASP A 122 3.46 -10.12 -8.64
N LEU A 123 4.69 -10.05 -8.15
CA LEU A 123 5.41 -8.80 -7.95
C LEU A 123 5.84 -8.14 -9.26
N ARG A 124 5.84 -8.87 -10.39
CA ARG A 124 6.24 -8.32 -11.68
C ARG A 124 5.37 -7.14 -12.08
N TYR A 125 4.09 -7.10 -11.68
CA TYR A 125 3.21 -5.97 -11.99
C TYR A 125 3.64 -4.65 -11.34
N PHE A 126 4.46 -4.68 -10.28
CA PHE A 126 5.05 -3.45 -9.74
C PHE A 126 6.04 -2.81 -10.73
N GLN A 127 6.56 -3.52 -11.73
CA GLN A 127 7.45 -2.94 -12.75
C GLN A 127 6.77 -1.91 -13.66
N TYR A 128 5.44 -1.93 -13.72
CA TYR A 128 4.61 -0.99 -14.49
C TYR A 128 4.37 0.34 -13.78
N ILE A 129 4.84 0.46 -12.53
CA ILE A 129 4.65 1.64 -11.69
C ILE A 129 5.92 1.94 -10.88
N ARG A 130 6.04 3.16 -10.36
CA ARG A 130 6.96 3.52 -9.28
C ARG A 130 6.17 3.63 -7.98
N PRO A 131 6.04 2.54 -7.19
CA PRO A 131 5.18 2.54 -6.01
C PRO A 131 5.66 3.56 -5.00
N CYS A 132 4.90 4.64 -4.84
CA CYS A 132 5.35 5.81 -4.09
C CYS A 132 6.76 6.28 -4.51
N GLY A 133 7.03 6.37 -5.82
CA GLY A 133 8.28 6.89 -6.40
C GLY A 133 9.51 6.03 -6.13
N LEU A 134 9.35 4.87 -5.52
CA LEU A 134 10.39 3.88 -5.34
C LEU A 134 10.49 3.00 -6.59
N GLY A 135 11.65 2.40 -6.81
CA GLY A 135 11.81 1.40 -7.87
C GLY A 135 11.09 0.09 -7.53
N SER A 136 10.61 -0.63 -8.55
CA SER A 136 9.87 -1.89 -8.36
C SER A 136 10.67 -2.97 -7.62
N GLU A 137 12.00 -2.92 -7.72
CA GLU A 137 12.93 -3.83 -7.07
C GLU A 137 12.82 -3.78 -5.54
N VAL A 138 12.27 -2.72 -4.96
CA VAL A 138 12.10 -2.67 -3.50
C VAL A 138 10.92 -3.51 -3.01
N MET A 139 10.09 -4.09 -3.87
CA MET A 139 8.91 -4.84 -3.42
C MET A 139 9.24 -6.31 -3.10
N THR A 140 8.64 -6.84 -2.04
CA THR A 140 8.71 -8.28 -1.66
C THR A 140 7.36 -8.80 -1.19
N SER A 141 7.23 -10.12 -1.03
CA SER A 141 6.07 -10.82 -0.45
C SER A 141 6.52 -11.74 0.68
#